data_AF-A0ABD0MYC8-F1
#
_entry.id   AF-A0ABD0MYC8-F1
#
_cell.length_a   1.000
_cell.length_b   1.000
_cell.length_c   1.000
_cell.angle_alpha   90.00
_cell.angle_beta   90.00
_cell.angle_gamma   90.00
#
_symmetry.space_group_name_H-M   'P 1'
#
loop_
_entity.id
_entity.type
_entity.pdbx_description
1 polymer ?
#
loop_
_entity_poly.entity_id
_entity_poly.type
_entity_poly.pdbx_seq_one_letter_code
_entity_poly.pdbx_strand_id
1 'polypeptide(L)'
;NGSATSEDLFWKLDALQMFVMDLHWPEPEFAKHLEQRLKLMASDMMEACVKRTKAAFDAKMQKSCKSTDFRVPLSVCTMFNVLMDAKKQCSKLCVLDQ
;
A
#
# COMPACT_ATOMS: atom_id res chain seq x y z
N ASN A 1 -12.95 -1.06 -9.08
CA ASN A 1 -11.98 -0.15 -9.72
C ASN A 1 -10.98 0.46 -8.73
N GLY A 2 -10.59 -0.24 -7.65
CA GLY A 2 -9.54 0.23 -6.73
C GLY A 2 -8.24 -0.60 -6.76
N SER A 3 -8.30 -1.84 -7.24
CA SER A 3 -7.17 -2.79 -7.17
C SER A 3 -6.07 -2.50 -8.18
N ALA A 4 -6.42 -2.13 -9.42
CA ALA A 4 -5.44 -1.91 -10.48
C ALA A 4 -4.46 -0.77 -10.15
N THR A 5 -4.92 0.31 -9.50
CA THR A 5 -4.06 1.45 -9.14
C THR A 5 -3.14 1.16 -7.94
N SER A 6 -3.58 0.34 -6.99
CA SER A 6 -2.76 -0.07 -5.85
C SER A 6 -1.70 -1.10 -6.25
N GLU A 7 -2.07 -2.08 -7.08
CA GLU A 7 -1.11 -3.03 -7.67
C GLU A 7 -0.05 -2.29 -8.47
N ASP A 8 -0.47 -1.27 -9.25
CA ASP A 8 0.45 -0.45 -10.05
C ASP A 8 1.48 0.30 -9.21
N LEU A 9 1.06 0.77 -8.04
CA LEU A 9 1.90 1.47 -7.09
C LEU A 9 2.92 0.51 -6.45
N PHE A 10 2.48 -0.68 -6.04
CA PHE A 10 3.33 -1.64 -5.37
C PHE A 10 4.45 -2.16 -6.27
N TRP A 11 4.15 -2.52 -7.53
CA TRP A 11 5.20 -3.00 -8.43
C TRP A 11 6.18 -1.89 -8.82
N LYS A 12 5.74 -0.62 -8.92
CA LYS A 12 6.65 0.52 -9.17
C LYS A 12 7.60 0.75 -8.01
N LEU A 13 7.12 0.63 -6.77
CA LEU A 13 7.98 0.76 -5.59
C LEU A 13 8.97 -0.39 -5.49
N ASP A 14 8.55 -1.62 -5.79
CA ASP A 14 9.40 -2.81 -5.82
C ASP A 14 10.49 -2.72 -6.90
N ALA A 15 10.10 -2.35 -8.13
CA ALA A 15 11.04 -2.13 -9.23
C ALA A 15 12.07 -1.04 -8.91
N LEU A 16 11.65 0.03 -8.25
CA LEU A 16 12.55 1.11 -7.83
C LEU A 16 13.50 0.67 -6.70
N GLN A 17 13.02 -0.15 -5.76
CA GLN A 17 13.86 -0.77 -4.73
C GLN A 17 14.94 -1.66 -5.34
N MET A 18 14.54 -2.57 -6.24
CA MET A 18 15.46 -3.45 -6.95
C MET A 18 16.51 -2.66 -7.75
N PHE A 19 16.08 -1.61 -8.46
CA PHE A 19 16.99 -0.75 -9.21
C PHE A 19 18.05 -0.09 -8.31
N VAL A 20 17.65 0.43 -7.15
CA VAL A 20 18.56 1.07 -6.19
C VAL A 20 19.54 0.07 -5.57
N MET A 21 19.13 -1.19 -5.37
CA MET A 21 19.99 -2.25 -4.85
C MET A 21 21.00 -2.76 -5.88
N ASP A 22 20.62 -2.85 -7.15
CA ASP A 22 21.51 -3.30 -8.24
C ASP A 22 22.56 -2.25 -8.64
N LEU A 23 22.44 -1.03 -8.13
CA LEU A 23 23.43 0.02 -8.33
C LEU A 23 24.70 -0.28 -7.50
N HIS A 24 25.83 -0.35 -8.20
CA HIS A 24 27.15 -0.52 -7.60
C HIS A 24 27.64 0.83 -7.06
N TRP A 25 27.02 1.29 -5.98
CA TRP A 25 27.32 2.60 -5.41
C TRP A 25 28.80 2.68 -4.98
N PRO A 26 29.53 3.72 -5.41
CA PRO A 26 30.93 3.90 -5.01
C PRO A 26 31.07 4.27 -3.53
N GLU A 27 30.03 4.87 -2.94
CA GLU A 27 30.00 5.29 -1.54
C GLU A 27 28.87 4.55 -0.79
N PRO A 28 29.20 3.70 0.21
CA PRO A 28 28.20 2.90 0.91
C PRO A 28 27.29 3.73 1.83
N GLU A 29 27.75 4.87 2.36
CA GLU A 29 26.92 5.80 3.13
C GLU A 29 25.81 6.40 2.28
N PHE A 30 26.11 6.75 1.02
CA PHE A 30 25.12 7.28 0.08
C PHE A 30 24.06 6.23 -0.25
N ALA A 31 24.47 4.99 -0.50
CA ALA A 31 23.56 3.87 -0.73
C ALA A 31 22.58 3.70 0.44
N LYS A 32 23.09 3.70 1.69
CA LYS A 32 22.26 3.61 2.89
C LYS A 32 21.29 4.79 3.05
N HIS A 33 21.76 6.01 2.84
CA HIS A 33 20.88 7.19 2.91
C HIS A 33 19.79 7.15 1.84
N LEU A 34 20.12 6.73 0.62
CA LEU A 34 19.16 6.61 -0.45
C LEU A 34 18.13 5.51 -0.16
N GLU A 35 18.57 4.36 0.34
CA GLU A 35 17.70 3.27 0.77
C GLU A 35 16.72 3.71 1.87
N GLN A 36 17.20 4.44 2.89
CA GLN A 36 16.36 4.98 3.95
C GLN A 36 15.31 5.95 3.41
N ARG A 37 15.71 6.86 2.50
CA ARG A 37 14.77 7.81 1.87
C ARG A 37 13.73 7.09 1.02
N LEU A 38 14.12 6.01 0.34
CA LEU A 38 13.23 5.19 -0.46
C LEU A 38 12.21 4.46 0.42
N LYS A 39 12.65 3.90 1.55
CA LYS A 39 11.77 3.27 2.55
C LYS A 39 10.74 4.25 3.10
N LEU A 40 11.15 5.47 3.44
CA LEU A 40 10.24 6.53 3.88
C LEU A 40 9.22 6.89 2.79
N MET A 41 9.69 7.09 1.56
CA MET A 41 8.81 7.39 0.42
C MET A 41 7.78 6.28 0.17
N ALA A 42 8.21 5.01 0.22
CA ALA A 42 7.32 3.86 0.08
C ALA A 42 6.26 3.81 1.18
N SER A 43 6.66 4.07 2.44
CA SER A 43 5.76 4.16 3.59
C SER A 43 4.72 5.27 3.41
N ASP A 44 5.16 6.48 3.06
CA ASP A 44 4.28 7.64 2.85
C ASP A 44 3.27 7.39 1.72
N MET A 45 3.72 6.80 0.62
CA MET A 45 2.85 6.45 -0.51
C MET A 45 1.81 5.40 -0.13
N MET A 46 2.21 4.39 0.66
CA MET A 46 1.30 3.37 1.17
C MET A 46 0.27 3.97 2.12
N GLU A 47 0.69 4.83 3.05
CA GLU A 47 -0.21 5.51 3.97
C GLU A 47 -1.22 6.39 3.22
N ALA A 48 -0.76 7.14 2.21
CA ALA A 48 -1.63 7.95 1.36
C ALA A 48 -2.63 7.10 0.55
N CYS A 49 -2.24 5.89 0.13
CA CYS A 49 -3.13 4.95 -0.55
C CYS A 49 -4.20 4.40 0.42
N VAL A 50 -3.81 4.01 1.63
CA VAL A 50 -4.73 3.52 2.67
C VAL A 50 -5.72 4.61 3.07
N LYS A 51 -5.25 5.85 3.32
CA LYS A 51 -6.12 6.99 3.65
C LYS A 51 -7.15 7.25 2.56
N ARG A 52 -6.74 7.26 1.28
CA ARG A 52 -7.67 7.42 0.15
C ARG A 52 -8.69 6.29 0.06
N THR A 53 -8.26 5.05 0.26
CA THR A 53 -9.15 3.88 0.23
C THR A 53 -10.17 3.93 1.37
N LYS A 54 -9.73 4.28 2.58
CA LYS A 54 -10.61 4.47 3.74
C LYS A 54 -11.63 5.58 3.49
N ALA A 55 -11.21 6.74 2.98
CA ALA A 55 -12.13 7.83 2.67
C ALA A 55 -13.18 7.43 1.63
N ALA A 56 -12.78 6.70 0.58
CA ALA A 56 -13.71 6.17 -0.42
C ALA A 56 -14.68 5.13 0.16
N PHE A 57 -14.19 4.28 1.08
CA PHE A 57 -15.01 3.33 1.83
C PHE A 57 -16.07 4.05 2.68
N ASP A 58 -15.64 5.01 3.51
CA ASP A 58 -16.52 5.76 4.41
C ASP A 58 -17.60 6.51 3.62
N ALA A 59 -17.23 7.16 2.51
CA ALA A 59 -18.19 7.83 1.62
C ALA A 59 -19.21 6.86 1.01
N LYS A 60 -18.79 5.64 0.65
CA LYS A 60 -19.69 4.61 0.10
C LYS A 60 -20.58 3.99 1.18
N MET A 61 -20.04 3.82 2.39
CA MET A 61 -20.77 3.34 3.56
C MET A 61 -21.86 4.32 3.99
N GLN A 62 -21.58 5.62 4.05
CA GLN A 62 -22.57 6.67 4.35
C GLN A 62 -23.76 6.68 3.37
N LYS A 63 -23.51 6.38 2.09
CA LYS A 63 -24.58 6.23 1.09
C LYS A 63 -25.37 4.92 1.27
N SER A 64 -24.69 3.85 1.67
CA SER A 64 -25.29 2.52 1.87
C SER A 64 -26.10 2.42 3.17
N CYS A 65 -25.72 3.16 4.22
CA CYS A 65 -26.38 3.19 5.53
C CYS A 65 -27.81 3.77 5.48
N LYS A 66 -28.19 4.43 4.37
CA LYS A 66 -29.56 4.87 4.10
C LYS A 66 -30.45 3.79 3.48
N SER A 67 -29.90 2.62 3.15
CA SER A 67 -30.66 1.46 2.70
C SER A 67 -31.07 0.58 3.89
N THR A 68 -32.30 0.07 3.87
CA THR A 68 -32.88 -0.85 4.86
C THR A 68 -32.50 -2.32 4.64
N ASP A 69 -31.59 -2.64 3.73
CA ASP A 69 -31.33 -4.03 3.33
C ASP A 69 -30.54 -4.87 4.36
N PHE A 70 -30.01 -4.28 5.45
CA PHE A 70 -29.22 -4.95 6.51
C PHE A 70 -28.13 -5.91 6.02
N ARG A 71 -27.72 -5.79 4.75
CA ARG A 71 -26.78 -6.69 4.08
C ARG A 71 -25.50 -5.94 3.77
N VAL A 72 -24.37 -6.49 4.18
CA VAL A 72 -23.06 -5.91 3.87
C VAL A 72 -22.88 -5.92 2.35
N PRO A 73 -22.73 -4.76 1.68
CA PRO A 73 -22.56 -4.71 0.23
C PRO A 73 -21.28 -5.41 -0.18
N LEU A 74 -21.29 -6.12 -1.32
CA LEU A 74 -20.13 -6.89 -1.79
C LEU A 74 -18.85 -6.04 -1.91
N SER A 75 -18.99 -4.75 -2.24
CA SER A 75 -17.84 -3.84 -2.32
C SER A 75 -17.19 -3.55 -0.96
N VAL A 76 -17.94 -3.64 0.14
CA VAL A 76 -17.38 -3.52 1.50
C VAL A 76 -16.52 -4.75 1.82
N CYS A 77 -16.99 -5.95 1.46
CA CYS A 77 -16.21 -7.18 1.58
C CYS A 77 -14.92 -7.11 0.74
N THR A 78 -14.99 -6.62 -0.50
CA THR A 78 -13.80 -6.44 -1.34
C THR A 78 -12.79 -5.48 -0.72
N MET A 79 -13.25 -4.36 -0.15
CA MET A 79 -12.33 -3.40 0.50
C MET A 79 -11.69 -3.98 1.77
N PHE A 80 -12.40 -4.82 2.53
CA PHE A 80 -11.84 -5.53 3.67
C PHE A 80 -10.75 -6.53 3.24
N ASN A 81 -10.98 -7.29 2.16
CA ASN A 81 -10.00 -8.21 1.62
C ASN A 81 -8.72 -7.48 1.18
N VAL A 82 -8.85 -6.32 0.51
CA VAL A 82 -7.70 -5.48 0.13
C VAL A 82 -6.93 -4.99 1.37
N LEU A 83 -7.64 -4.62 2.45
CA LEU A 83 -7.00 -4.22 3.70
C LEU A 83 -6.22 -5.37 4.34
N MET A 84 -6.75 -6.59 4.24
CA MET A 84 -6.12 -7.79 4.79
C MET A 84 -4.89 -8.22 4.00
N ASP A 85 -4.95 -8.12 2.67
CA ASP A 85 -3.80 -8.36 1.80
C ASP A 85 -2.70 -7.32 2.02
N ALA A 86 -3.05 -6.04 2.21
CA ALA A 86 -2.10 -5.00 2.57
C ALA A 86 -1.40 -5.31 3.91
N LYS A 87 -2.14 -5.76 4.94
CA LYS A 87 -1.54 -6.18 6.23
C LYS A 87 -0.58 -7.36 6.05
N LYS A 88 -0.94 -8.35 5.22
CA LYS A 88 -0.09 -9.52 4.93
C LYS A 88 1.19 -9.11 4.17
N GLN A 89 1.07 -8.18 3.24
CA GLN A 89 2.19 -7.60 2.49
C GLN A 89 3.11 -6.80 3.43
N CYS A 90 2.57 -5.95 4.32
CA CYS A 90 3.35 -5.26 5.36
C CYS A 90 4.14 -6.25 6.23
N SER A 91 3.52 -7.35 6.66
CA SER A 91 4.22 -8.37 7.46
C SER A 91 5.36 -9.04 6.70
N LYS A 92 5.29 -9.18 5.37
CA LYS A 92 6.41 -9.71 4.57
C LYS A 92 7.53 -8.68 4.40
N LEU A 93 7.17 -7.42 4.20
CA LEU A 93 8.11 -6.30 4.10
C LEU A 93 8.83 -6.02 5.44
N CYS A 94 8.20 -6.28 6.58
CA CYS A 94 8.78 -6.09 7.92
C CYS A 94 9.61 -7.29 8.44
N VAL A 95 9.69 -8.41 7.71
CA VAL A 95 10.50 -9.60 8.11
C VAL A 95 11.90 -9.59 7.48
N LEU A 96 12.27 -8.54 6.75
CA LEU A 96 13.62 -8.37 6.18
C LEU A 96 14.69 -7.94 7.21
N ASP A 97 14.41 -8.03 8.51
CA ASP A 97 15.38 -7.87 9.60
C ASP A 97 15.91 -9.24 10.09
N GLN A 98 16.50 -10.04 9.18
CA GLN A 98 17.31 -11.19 9.57
C GLN A 98 18.55 -11.37 8.72
#